data_AF-A0A7S2LDG0-F1
#
_entry.id   AF-A0A7S2LDG0-F1
#
_cell.length_a   1.000
_cell.length_b   1.000
_cell.length_c   1.000
_cell.angle_alpha   90.00
_cell.angle_beta   90.00
_cell.angle_gamma   90.00
#
_symmetry.space_group_name_H-M   'P 1'
#
loop_
_entity.id
_entity.type
_entity.pdbx_description
1 polymer ?
#
loop_
_entity_poly.entity_id
_entity_poly.type
_entity_poly.pdbx_seq_one_letter_code
_entity_poly.pdbx_strand_id
1 'polypeptide(L)'
;CKCSEPFQIETFDGGFEDTLVQEEDSGVCEDEGGEWLNHENKLRQCRWLNLENSEAKKILNCGNTEIGRKCRETCGCGEPISLQTSPCEDRRGEWKTNEGDTRTCEWMDRNFPMERREQNCGRTEIGVMCGCKCQDLI
;
A
#
# COMPACT_ATOMS: atom_id res chain seq x y z
N CYS A 1 -20.69 -1.45 2.97
CA CYS A 1 -19.38 -1.44 3.63
C CYS A 1 -19.57 -0.85 5.02
N LYS A 2 -19.42 -1.64 6.09
CA LYS A 2 -19.41 -1.08 7.45
C LYS A 2 -17.94 -0.78 7.77
N CYS A 3 -17.53 0.43 7.46
CA CYS A 3 -16.26 0.96 7.97
C CYS A 3 -16.42 1.01 9.50
N SER A 4 -15.56 0.30 10.23
CA SER A 4 -15.46 0.49 11.68
C SER A 4 -15.22 1.98 11.93
N GLU A 5 -16.02 2.58 12.81
CA GLU A 5 -15.80 3.98 13.20
C GLU A 5 -14.37 4.15 13.73
N PRO A 6 -13.73 5.31 13.51
CA PRO A 6 -12.40 5.57 14.03
C PRO A 6 -12.41 5.37 15.55
N PHE A 7 -11.54 4.47 16.03
CA PHE A 7 -11.35 4.23 17.44
C PHE A 7 -10.82 5.53 18.08
N GLN A 8 -11.59 6.15 18.97
CA GLN A 8 -11.12 7.29 19.73
C GLN A 8 -10.06 6.81 20.72
N ILE A 9 -8.79 7.14 20.46
CA ILE A 9 -7.70 6.91 21.40
C ILE A 9 -7.81 7.99 22.47
N GLU A 10 -8.26 7.63 23.67
CA GLU A 10 -8.15 8.50 24.84
C GLU A 10 -6.67 8.67 25.19
N THR A 11 -6.20 9.93 25.22
CA THR A 11 -4.84 10.29 25.59
C THR A 11 -4.57 9.92 27.04
N PHE A 12 -3.70 8.95 27.28
CA PHE A 12 -3.18 8.63 28.61
C PHE A 12 -1.82 9.33 28.78
N ASP A 13 -1.78 10.31 29.67
CA ASP A 13 -0.59 11.08 30.03
C ASP A 13 0.31 10.23 30.94
N GLY A 14 1.47 9.81 30.43
CA GLY A 14 2.40 8.94 31.14
C GLY A 14 3.81 9.06 30.58
N GLY A 15 4.62 9.90 31.22
CA GLY A 15 6.00 10.14 30.85
C GLY A 15 6.86 8.87 30.91
N PHE A 16 7.63 8.66 29.84
CA PHE A 16 8.73 7.71 29.79
C PHE A 16 9.89 8.38 29.07
N GLU A 17 10.89 8.83 29.84
CA GLU A 17 12.19 9.20 29.30
C GLU A 17 12.86 7.92 28.78
N ASP A 18 12.88 7.77 27.46
CA ASP A 18 13.81 6.86 26.81
C ASP A 18 14.67 7.65 25.83
N THR A 19 15.97 7.54 26.03
CA THR A 19 16.99 8.31 25.33
C THR A 19 17.20 7.68 23.96
N LEU A 20 16.29 7.95 23.03
CA LEU A 20 16.46 7.56 21.64
C LEU A 20 17.43 8.53 20.98
N VAL A 21 18.57 7.97 20.56
CA VAL A 21 19.50 8.59 19.63
C VAL A 21 18.70 9.07 18.43
N GLN A 22 18.47 10.38 18.35
CA GLN A 22 18.00 11.01 17.13
C GLN A 22 19.18 10.93 16.16
N GLU A 23 19.24 9.85 15.38
CA GLU A 23 19.87 9.95 14.08
C GLU A 23 19.02 10.96 13.31
N GLU A 24 19.46 12.22 13.32
CA GLU A 24 19.02 13.18 12.32
C GLU A 24 19.38 12.58 10.96
N ASP A 25 18.43 11.85 10.36
CA ASP A 25 18.44 11.56 8.93
C ASP A 25 18.38 12.94 8.27
N SER A 26 19.55 13.53 8.06
CA SER A 26 19.82 14.63 7.14
C SER A 26 19.62 14.15 5.69
N GLY A 27 18.62 13.28 5.50
CA GLY A 27 18.42 12.42 4.36
C GLY A 27 17.72 13.20 3.29
N VAL A 28 18.52 13.76 2.39
CA VAL A 28 18.11 14.21 1.07
C VAL A 28 17.00 13.30 0.55
N CYS A 29 15.80 13.85 0.43
CA CYS A 29 14.68 13.10 -0.11
C CYS A 29 14.73 13.16 -1.64
N GLU A 30 15.52 12.26 -2.18
CA GLU A 30 15.68 12.10 -3.61
C GLU A 30 15.47 10.64 -3.98
N ASP A 31 15.01 10.42 -5.21
CA ASP A 31 15.03 9.10 -5.81
C ASP A 31 16.47 8.71 -6.16
N GLU A 32 16.89 7.52 -5.74
CA GLU A 32 18.13 6.92 -6.22
C GLU A 32 17.98 6.47 -7.67
N GLY A 33 18.91 6.91 -8.53
CA GLY A 33 18.95 6.49 -9.93
C GLY A 33 19.25 4.99 -10.08
N GLY A 34 18.54 4.32 -11.00
CA GLY A 34 18.74 2.89 -11.28
C GLY A 34 17.43 2.15 -11.54
N GLU A 35 17.52 0.82 -11.50
CA GLU A 35 16.37 -0.08 -11.47
C GLU A 35 16.41 -0.94 -10.22
N TRP A 36 15.26 -1.08 -9.56
CA TRP A 36 15.14 -1.69 -8.25
C TRP A 36 14.01 -2.71 -8.24
N LEU A 37 14.09 -3.75 -7.40
CA LEU A 37 13.06 -4.77 -7.32
C LEU A 37 11.76 -4.20 -6.73
N ASN A 38 10.67 -4.42 -7.45
CA ASN A 38 9.30 -4.18 -7.00
C ASN A 38 8.74 -5.40 -6.21
N HIS A 39 7.51 -5.30 -5.70
CA HIS A 39 6.84 -6.39 -4.97
C HIS A 39 6.60 -7.67 -5.79
N GLU A 40 6.65 -7.59 -7.12
CA GLU A 40 6.59 -8.74 -8.04
C GLU A 40 8.00 -9.28 -8.40
N ASN A 41 9.06 -8.83 -7.73
CA ASN A 41 10.47 -9.14 -8.03
C ASN A 41 10.91 -8.76 -9.46
N LYS A 42 10.35 -7.68 -10.02
CA LYS A 42 10.74 -7.13 -11.32
C LYS A 42 11.51 -5.83 -11.13
N LEU A 43 12.59 -5.68 -11.89
CA LEU A 43 13.37 -4.44 -11.94
C LEU A 43 12.55 -3.31 -12.59
N ARG A 44 12.49 -2.17 -11.90
CA ARG A 44 11.75 -0.98 -12.32
C ARG A 44 12.48 0.30 -11.88
N GLN A 45 12.35 1.36 -12.68
CA GLN A 45 12.80 2.72 -12.33
C GLN A 45 11.76 3.44 -11.46
N CYS A 46 12.18 4.42 -10.64
CA CYS A 46 11.26 5.16 -9.77
C CYS A 46 10.06 5.78 -10.49
N ARG A 47 10.27 6.33 -11.70
CA ARG A 47 9.18 6.88 -12.54
C ARG A 47 8.02 5.90 -12.79
N TRP A 48 8.27 4.59 -12.75
CA TRP A 48 7.25 3.56 -12.96
C TRP A 48 6.15 3.59 -11.90
N LEU A 49 6.47 3.98 -10.67
CA LEU A 49 5.51 4.13 -9.57
C LEU A 49 4.51 5.27 -9.80
N ASN A 50 4.82 6.23 -10.68
CA ASN A 50 3.93 7.33 -11.05
C ASN A 50 3.18 7.08 -12.38
N LEU A 51 3.41 5.95 -13.05
CA LEU A 51 2.61 5.52 -14.20
C LEU A 51 1.34 4.79 -13.74
N GLU A 52 0.35 4.68 -14.62
CA GLU A 52 -0.89 3.86 -14.54
C GLU A 52 -1.07 3.06 -13.24
N ASN A 53 -2.20 3.22 -12.55
CA ASN A 53 -2.44 2.58 -11.24
C ASN A 53 -1.35 2.96 -10.22
N SER A 54 -0.86 4.22 -10.31
CA SER A 54 0.23 4.75 -9.48
C SER A 54 -0.02 4.59 -7.99
N GLU A 55 -1.27 4.74 -7.57
CA GLU A 55 -1.65 4.55 -6.18
C GLU A 55 -1.50 3.10 -5.70
N ALA A 56 -2.04 2.14 -6.45
CA ALA A 56 -1.89 0.71 -6.15
C ALA A 56 -0.41 0.31 -6.11
N LYS A 57 0.38 0.82 -7.07
CA LYS A 57 1.83 0.62 -7.09
C LYS A 57 2.51 1.21 -5.86
N LYS A 58 2.16 2.43 -5.45
CA LYS A 58 2.76 3.04 -4.26
C LYS A 58 2.41 2.24 -2.99
N ILE A 59 1.15 1.84 -2.82
CA ILE A 59 0.70 1.01 -1.70
C ILE A 59 1.49 -0.31 -1.62
N LEU A 60 1.69 -0.98 -2.75
CA LEU A 60 2.36 -2.29 -2.79
C LEU A 60 3.88 -2.23 -2.65
N ASN A 61 4.51 -1.08 -2.94
CA ASN A 61 5.97 -1.00 -3.05
C ASN A 61 6.63 -0.11 -1.99
N CYS A 62 6.06 1.04 -1.68
CA CYS A 62 6.72 2.02 -0.82
C CYS A 62 6.89 1.52 0.62
N GLY A 63 8.00 1.92 1.26
CA GLY A 63 8.36 1.51 2.62
C GLY A 63 8.95 0.09 2.76
N ASN A 64 8.47 -0.88 1.98
CA ASN A 64 8.77 -2.30 2.25
C ASN A 64 9.59 -3.01 1.15
N THR A 65 9.59 -2.49 -0.08
CA THR A 65 10.36 -3.10 -1.18
C THR A 65 11.70 -2.40 -1.39
N GLU A 66 12.57 -2.97 -2.24
CA GLU A 66 13.81 -2.30 -2.64
C GLU A 66 13.48 -0.98 -3.37
N ILE A 67 12.60 -1.02 -4.37
CA ILE A 67 12.18 0.20 -5.08
C ILE A 67 11.53 1.22 -4.14
N GLY A 68 10.76 0.77 -3.14
CA GLY A 68 10.16 1.66 -2.15
C GLY A 68 11.16 2.39 -1.26
N ARG A 69 12.29 1.75 -0.95
CA ARG A 69 13.38 2.36 -0.15
C ARG A 69 14.29 3.26 -0.98
N LYS A 70 14.45 2.92 -2.26
CA LYS A 70 15.31 3.66 -3.21
C LYS A 70 14.62 4.86 -3.84
N CYS A 71 13.29 4.83 -3.97
CA CYS A 71 12.50 5.89 -4.57
C CYS A 71 11.75 6.72 -3.51
N ARG A 72 12.50 7.28 -2.54
CA ARG A 72 11.93 7.96 -1.36
C ARG A 72 11.08 9.18 -1.76
N GLU A 73 11.55 9.96 -2.72
CA GLU A 73 10.84 11.14 -3.20
C GLU A 73 9.53 10.73 -3.88
N THR A 74 9.59 9.76 -4.79
CA THR A 74 8.41 9.27 -5.49
C THR A 74 7.37 8.64 -4.53
N CYS A 75 7.84 8.02 -3.45
CA CYS A 75 6.98 7.43 -2.42
C CYS A 75 6.41 8.41 -1.39
N GLY A 76 6.93 9.65 -1.33
CA GLY A 76 6.57 10.63 -0.31
C GLY A 76 7.54 10.57 0.87
N CYS A 77 8.45 11.54 0.92
CA CYS A 77 9.53 11.70 1.89
C CYS A 77 9.08 11.55 3.35
N GLY A 78 9.29 10.39 3.98
CA GLY A 78 9.17 10.22 5.43
C GLY A 78 7.73 10.25 6.00
N GLU A 79 6.72 10.53 5.18
CA GLU A 79 5.36 10.12 5.51
C GLU A 79 5.36 8.59 5.38
N PRO A 80 5.18 7.82 6.47
CA PRO A 80 4.78 6.43 6.28
C PRO A 80 3.57 6.50 5.37
N ILE A 81 3.62 5.89 4.17
CA ILE A 81 2.39 5.72 3.38
C ILE A 81 1.42 5.18 4.38
N SER A 82 0.40 5.99 4.67
CA SER A 82 -0.42 5.77 5.83
C SER A 82 -1.18 4.47 5.58
N LEU A 83 -0.57 3.38 6.01
CA LEU A 83 -1.21 2.11 6.30
C LEU A 83 -2.18 2.31 7.47
N GLN A 84 -2.29 3.53 8.03
CA GLN A 84 -3.49 3.97 8.73
C GLN A 84 -4.64 3.84 7.74
N THR A 85 -5.26 2.67 7.78
CA THR A 85 -6.71 2.53 7.81
C THR A 85 -7.38 3.58 6.94
N SER A 86 -7.03 3.61 5.64
CA SER A 86 -7.90 4.29 4.71
C SER A 86 -9.25 3.62 4.93
N PRO A 87 -10.34 4.36 5.14
CA PRO A 87 -11.65 3.77 5.28
C PRO A 87 -11.79 2.72 4.19
N CYS A 88 -12.29 1.55 4.58
CA CYS A 88 -12.63 0.47 3.67
C CYS A 88 -13.37 1.09 2.49
N GLU A 89 -12.69 1.23 1.36
CA GLU A 89 -13.22 1.87 0.17
C GLU A 89 -12.86 0.99 -1.02
N ASP A 90 -13.89 0.62 -1.77
CA ASP A 90 -13.72 0.02 -3.09
C ASP A 90 -13.53 1.15 -4.09
N ARG A 91 -12.30 1.33 -4.55
CA ARG A 91 -11.96 2.39 -5.49
C ARG A 91 -12.43 2.00 -6.90
N ARG A 92 -13.07 2.96 -7.58
CA ARG A 92 -13.52 2.79 -8.97
C ARG A 92 -12.31 2.66 -9.90
N GLY A 93 -12.40 1.73 -10.85
CA GLY A 93 -11.34 1.48 -11.83
C GLY A 93 -11.29 0.00 -12.20
N GLU A 94 -10.31 -0.32 -13.03
CA GLU A 94 -9.94 -1.70 -13.34
C GLU A 94 -8.52 -1.95 -12.84
N TRP A 95 -8.38 -3.00 -12.04
CA TRP A 95 -7.16 -3.28 -11.29
C TRP A 95 -6.65 -4.66 -11.66
N LYS A 96 -5.33 -4.81 -11.74
CA LYS A 96 -4.71 -6.08 -12.07
C LYS A 96 -4.97 -7.13 -10.99
N THR A 97 -5.41 -8.32 -11.41
CA THR A 97 -5.63 -9.50 -10.55
C THR A 97 -4.36 -10.34 -10.43
N ASN A 98 -4.43 -11.42 -9.65
CA ASN A 98 -3.40 -12.46 -9.59
C ASN A 98 -3.22 -13.23 -10.90
N GLU A 99 -4.24 -13.28 -11.76
CA GLU A 99 -4.20 -13.93 -13.08
C GLU A 99 -3.58 -13.02 -14.14
N GLY A 100 -3.38 -11.73 -13.82
CA GLY A 100 -2.74 -10.75 -14.68
C GLY A 100 -3.69 -9.98 -15.60
N ASP A 101 -4.98 -10.29 -15.60
CA ASP A 101 -6.03 -9.49 -16.24
C ASP A 101 -6.48 -8.33 -15.33
N THR A 102 -7.26 -7.39 -15.86
CA THR A 102 -7.80 -6.24 -15.11
C THR A 102 -9.29 -6.42 -14.86
N ARG A 103 -9.73 -6.12 -13.63
CA ARG A 103 -11.12 -6.30 -13.18
C ARG A 103 -11.57 -5.17 -12.25
N THR A 104 -12.88 -4.96 -12.17
CA THR A 104 -13.49 -4.05 -11.20
C THR A 104 -13.72 -4.72 -9.84
N CYS A 105 -13.95 -3.96 -8.78
CA CYS A 105 -14.19 -4.51 -7.44
C CYS A 105 -15.42 -5.43 -7.35
N GLU A 106 -16.43 -5.26 -8.21
CA GLU A 106 -17.60 -6.15 -8.28
C GLU A 106 -17.24 -7.57 -8.72
N TRP A 107 -16.13 -7.75 -9.44
CA TRP A 107 -15.66 -9.07 -9.86
C TRP A 107 -15.26 -9.94 -8.67
N MET A 108 -14.80 -9.36 -7.57
CA MET A 108 -14.38 -10.08 -6.35
C MET A 108 -15.54 -10.85 -5.69
N ASP A 109 -16.78 -10.40 -5.87
CA ASP A 109 -17.97 -11.03 -5.27
C ASP A 109 -18.66 -12.05 -6.20
N ARG A 110 -18.28 -12.08 -7.48
CA ARG A 110 -18.82 -13.06 -8.43
C ARG A 110 -18.10 -14.38 -8.24
N ASN A 111 -18.80 -15.51 -8.44
CA ASN A 111 -18.26 -16.87 -8.60
C ASN A 111 -16.95 -17.17 -7.82
N PHE A 112 -17.04 -17.95 -6.74
CA PHE A 112 -15.92 -18.27 -5.85
C PHE A 112 -15.32 -17.04 -5.15
N PRO A 113 -16.13 -16.24 -4.43
CA PRO A 113 -15.67 -14.99 -3.82
C PRO A 113 -14.55 -15.22 -2.80
N MET A 114 -14.58 -16.32 -2.05
CA MET A 114 -13.55 -16.64 -1.05
C MET A 114 -12.18 -16.85 -1.70
N GLU A 115 -12.08 -17.74 -2.69
CA GLU A 115 -10.83 -18.03 -3.39
C GLU A 115 -10.24 -16.78 -4.05
N ARG A 116 -11.09 -15.97 -4.71
CA ARG A 116 -10.63 -14.71 -5.34
C ARG A 116 -10.06 -13.74 -4.32
N ARG A 117 -10.74 -13.56 -3.19
CA ARG A 117 -10.28 -12.69 -2.12
C ARG A 117 -8.96 -13.22 -1.54
N GLU A 118 -8.83 -14.52 -1.29
CA GLU A 118 -7.59 -15.14 -0.76
C GLU A 118 -6.38 -14.96 -1.70
N GLN A 119 -6.61 -14.99 -3.02
CA GLN A 119 -5.54 -14.86 -4.00
C GLN A 119 -5.12 -13.40 -4.25
N ASN A 120 -6.03 -12.44 -4.02
CA ASN A 120 -5.81 -11.05 -4.42
C ASN A 120 -5.54 -10.10 -3.24
N CYS A 121 -6.26 -10.26 -2.12
CA CYS A 121 -6.26 -9.30 -1.01
C CYS A 121 -4.86 -9.06 -0.43
N GLY A 122 -4.47 -7.78 -0.33
CA GLY A 122 -3.17 -7.34 0.17
C GLY A 122 -1.96 -7.66 -0.72
N ARG A 123 -2.15 -8.32 -1.87
CA ARG A 123 -1.04 -8.82 -2.72
C ARG A 123 -1.05 -8.24 -4.14
N THR A 124 -2.22 -7.85 -4.63
CA THR A 124 -2.44 -7.43 -6.01
C THR A 124 -3.02 -6.02 -6.04
N GLU A 125 -3.01 -5.39 -7.21
CA GLU A 125 -3.63 -4.07 -7.38
C GLU A 125 -5.11 -4.13 -7.00
N ILE A 126 -5.85 -5.14 -7.46
CA ILE A 126 -7.28 -5.26 -7.09
C ILE A 126 -7.47 -5.50 -5.59
N GLY A 127 -6.56 -6.25 -4.96
CA GLY A 127 -6.64 -6.51 -3.52
C GLY A 127 -6.41 -5.29 -2.64
N VAL A 128 -5.54 -4.36 -3.06
CA VAL A 128 -5.28 -3.12 -2.29
C VAL A 128 -6.25 -2.00 -2.64
N MET A 129 -6.84 -2.02 -3.85
CA MET A 129 -7.78 -1.00 -4.30
C MET A 129 -9.25 -1.33 -3.97
N CYS A 130 -9.57 -2.60 -3.73
CA CYS A 130 -10.91 -3.06 -3.34
C CYS A 130 -10.96 -3.46 -1.86
N GLY A 131 -10.59 -2.53 -0.99
CA GLY A 131 -10.37 -2.79 0.44
C GLY A 131 -11.60 -3.41 1.12
N CYS A 132 -12.82 -3.09 0.68
CA CYS A 132 -14.03 -3.68 1.28
C CYS A 132 -14.36 -5.08 0.86
N LYS A 133 -13.84 -5.51 -0.29
CA LYS A 133 -13.95 -6.92 -0.67
C LYS A 133 -13.01 -7.79 0.17
N CYS A 134 -11.99 -7.19 0.77
CA CYS A 134 -10.94 -7.90 1.51
C CYS A 134 -11.13 -7.94 3.03
N GLN A 135 -12.13 -7.24 3.57
CA GLN A 135 -12.29 -7.06 5.02
C GLN A 135 -12.57 -8.36 5.79
N ASP A 136 -13.19 -9.37 5.16
CA ASP A 136 -13.52 -10.65 5.81
C ASP A 136 -12.31 -11.61 5.90
N LEU A 137 -11.13 -11.23 5.39
CA LEU A 137 -9.92 -12.07 5.33
C LEU A 137 -8.71 -11.51 6.13
N ILE A 138 -8.89 -10.40 6.84
CA ILE A 138 -7.83 -9.71 7.62
C ILE A 138 -8.14 -9.85 9.11
#